data_AF-A0A9E0NV45-F1
#
_entry.id   AF-A0A9E0NV45-F1
#
_cell.length_a   1.000
_cell.length_b   1.000
_cell.length_c   1.000
_cell.angle_alpha   90.00
_cell.angle_beta   90.00
_cell.angle_gamma   90.00
#
_symmetry.space_group_name_H-M   'P 1'
#
loop_
_entity.id
_entity.type
_entity.pdbx_description
1 polymer ?
#
loop_
_entity_poly.entity_id
_entity_poly.type
_entity_poly.pdbx_seq_one_letter_code
_entity_poly.pdbx_strand_id
1 'polypeptide(L)'
;QQRCSLHLAAVFTCNFTNHMYALAAELLEKNNLPFDVMIPLIDETAAKVHLLPPCDAQTGPAARNDEEVMRRHLKMLSDDPATQNIYKLLSDSIISKKK
;
A
#
# COMPACT_ATOMS: atom_id res chain seq x y z
N GLN A 1 -14.74 -24.32 5.74
CA GLN A 1 -14.82 -23.23 4.74
C GLN A 1 -14.71 -21.85 5.38
N GLN A 2 -15.59 -21.48 6.33
CA GLN A 2 -15.52 -20.18 7.03
C GLN A 2 -14.17 -19.87 7.70
N ARG A 3 -13.53 -20.85 8.36
CA ARG A 3 -12.20 -20.68 8.97
C ARG A 3 -11.10 -20.38 7.95
N CYS A 4 -11.13 -21.03 6.79
CA CYS A 4 -10.15 -20.80 5.71
C CYS A 4 -10.33 -19.40 5.11
N SER A 5 -11.58 -18.97 4.90
CA SER A 5 -11.88 -17.62 4.39
C SER A 5 -11.45 -16.53 5.37
N LEU A 6 -11.70 -16.72 6.67
CA LEU A 6 -11.27 -15.79 7.71
C LEU A 6 -9.74 -15.71 7.79
N HIS A 7 -9.06 -16.86 7.72
CA HIS A 7 -7.60 -16.89 7.72
C HIS A 7 -7.02 -16.16 6.49
N LEU A 8 -7.58 -16.41 5.30
CA LEU A 8 -7.15 -15.70 4.10
C LEU A 8 -7.35 -14.19 4.22
N ALA A 9 -8.50 -13.74 4.76
CA ALA A 9 -8.73 -12.33 5.03
C ALA A 9 -7.68 -11.76 6.00
N ALA A 10 -7.34 -12.49 7.06
CA ALA A 10 -6.31 -12.11 8.03
C ALA A 10 -4.91 -11.98 7.38
N VAL A 11 -4.59 -12.80 6.39
CA VAL A 11 -3.33 -12.68 5.64
C VAL A 11 -3.26 -11.32 4.91
N PHE A 12 -4.35 -10.88 4.29
CA PHE A 12 -4.40 -9.54 3.66
C PHE A 12 -4.30 -8.42 4.70
N THR A 13 -5.08 -8.48 5.77
CA THR A 13 -5.16 -7.38 6.75
C THR A 13 -3.93 -7.27 7.63
N CYS A 14 -3.18 -8.35 7.86
CA CYS A 14 -2.05 -8.35 8.78
C CYS A 14 -0.73 -8.64 8.08
N ASN A 15 -0.61 -9.78 7.37
CA ASN A 15 0.68 -10.21 6.85
C ASN A 15 1.12 -9.37 5.64
N PHE A 16 0.26 -9.19 4.65
CA PHE A 16 0.58 -8.36 3.48
C PHE A 16 0.72 -6.89 3.86
N THR A 17 -0.13 -6.40 4.76
CA THR A 17 -0.04 -5.04 5.30
C THR A 17 1.31 -4.79 5.98
N ASN A 18 1.78 -5.70 6.84
CA ASN A 18 3.11 -5.59 7.44
C ASN A 18 4.24 -5.65 6.40
N HIS A 19 4.08 -6.46 5.35
CA HIS A 19 5.08 -6.48 4.27
C HIS A 19 5.14 -5.13 3.53
N MET A 20 4.03 -4.40 3.38
CA MET A 20 4.06 -3.05 2.81
C MET A 20 4.87 -2.08 3.69
N TYR A 21 4.81 -2.24 5.03
CA TYR A 21 5.64 -1.47 5.95
C TYR A 21 7.13 -1.79 5.78
N ALA A 22 7.47 -3.07 5.58
CA ALA A 22 8.86 -3.47 5.32
C ALA A 22 9.42 -2.86 4.02
N LEU A 23 8.66 -2.91 2.92
CA LEU A 23 9.06 -2.28 1.65
C LEU A 23 9.23 -0.76 1.79
N ALA A 24 8.38 -0.10 2.58
CA ALA A 24 8.52 1.32 2.89
C ALA A 24 9.77 1.61 3.73
N ALA A 25 10.10 0.75 4.71
CA ALA A 25 11.32 0.88 5.52
C ALA A 25 12.58 0.75 4.66
N GLU A 26 12.64 -0.24 3.77
CA GLU A 26 13.76 -0.43 2.82
C GLU A 26 13.92 0.78 1.89
N LEU A 27 12.82 1.34 1.39
CA LEU A 27 12.84 2.54 0.55
C LEU A 27 13.37 3.77 1.31
N LEU A 28 12.96 3.95 2.57
CA LEU A 28 13.43 5.04 3.41
C LEU A 28 14.91 4.88 3.78
N GLU A 29 15.35 3.67 4.09
CA GLU A 29 16.74 3.35 4.38
C GLU A 29 17.66 3.69 3.21
N LYS A 30 17.28 3.34 1.96
CA LYS A 30 18.01 3.75 0.75
C LYS A 30 18.16 5.27 0.60
N ASN A 31 17.26 6.04 1.22
CA ASN A 31 17.26 7.50 1.21
C ASN A 31 17.78 8.12 2.52
N ASN A 32 18.36 7.32 3.43
CA ASN A 32 18.83 7.74 4.75
C ASN A 32 17.75 8.43 5.61
N LEU A 33 16.52 7.94 5.54
CA LEU A 33 15.39 8.43 6.34
C LEU A 33 14.96 7.39 7.38
N PRO A 34 14.61 7.80 8.62
CA PRO A 34 14.16 6.88 9.65
C PRO A 34 12.74 6.38 9.36
N PHE A 35 12.44 5.12 9.68
CA PHE A 35 11.10 4.56 9.48
C PHE A 35 10.02 5.24 10.35
N ASP A 36 10.40 5.80 11.49
CA ASP A 36 9.49 6.42 12.47
C ASP A 36 8.61 7.53 11.88
N VAL A 37 9.05 8.17 10.77
CA VAL A 37 8.23 9.18 10.08
C VAL A 37 6.96 8.59 9.45
N MET A 38 6.88 7.27 9.27
CA MET A 38 5.72 6.58 8.71
C MET A 38 4.68 6.19 9.77
N ILE A 39 5.07 6.10 11.05
CA ILE A 39 4.19 5.63 12.12
C ILE A 39 2.88 6.45 12.20
N PRO A 40 2.90 7.80 12.17
CA PRO A 40 1.65 8.57 12.19
C PRO A 40 0.72 8.29 11.01
N LEU A 41 1.28 8.03 9.82
CA LEU A 41 0.49 7.72 8.62
C LEU A 41 -0.10 6.31 8.68
N ILE A 42 0.63 5.36 9.26
CA ILE A 42 0.15 4.00 9.52
C ILE A 42 -1.02 4.04 10.49
N ASP A 43 -0.87 4.76 11.60
CA ASP A 43 -1.90 4.90 12.63
C ASP A 43 -3.16 5.58 12.07
N GLU A 44 -2.99 6.66 11.29
CA GLU A 44 -4.12 7.35 10.65
C GLU A 44 -4.87 6.41 9.67
N THR A 45 -4.13 5.62 8.90
CA THR A 45 -4.71 4.69 7.91
C THR A 45 -5.50 3.59 8.60
N ALA A 46 -4.95 3.00 9.67
CA ALA A 46 -5.64 1.99 10.47
C ALA A 46 -6.86 2.58 11.21
N ALA A 47 -6.75 3.79 11.75
CA ALA A 47 -7.85 4.47 12.42
C ALA A 47 -9.04 4.73 11.47
N LYS A 48 -8.78 5.12 10.21
CA LYS A 48 -9.83 5.44 9.23
C LYS A 48 -10.79 4.28 8.96
N VAL A 49 -10.32 3.04 8.93
CA VAL A 49 -11.18 1.88 8.62
C VAL A 49 -12.15 1.53 9.76
N HIS A 50 -11.98 2.12 10.94
CA HIS A 50 -12.98 2.06 12.01
C HIS A 50 -14.14 3.05 11.80
N LEU A 51 -13.95 4.07 10.98
CA LEU A 51 -14.92 5.14 10.74
C LEU A 51 -15.58 5.04 9.37
N LEU A 52 -14.86 4.51 8.37
CA LEU A 52 -15.28 4.43 6.98
C LEU A 52 -15.08 3.00 6.44
N PRO A 53 -15.93 2.53 5.51
CA PRO A 53 -15.63 1.36 4.72
C PRO A 53 -14.25 1.47 4.03
N PRO A 54 -13.47 0.39 3.90
CA PRO A 54 -12.13 0.46 3.30
C PRO A 54 -12.06 1.08 1.90
N CYS A 55 -13.10 0.90 1.07
CA CYS A 55 -13.13 1.53 -0.26
C CYS A 55 -13.27 3.05 -0.18
N ASP A 56 -13.98 3.56 0.83
CA ASP A 56 -14.21 5.00 1.01
C ASP A 56 -13.02 5.67 1.69
N ALA A 57 -12.30 4.93 2.53
CA ALA A 57 -11.03 5.37 3.13
C ALA A 57 -9.86 5.41 2.12
N GLN A 58 -10.01 4.80 0.93
CA GLN A 58 -8.95 4.71 -0.06
C GLN A 58 -8.61 6.07 -0.66
N THR A 59 -7.34 6.46 -0.58
CA THR A 59 -6.81 7.71 -1.15
C THR A 59 -5.54 7.44 -1.99
N GLY A 60 -4.81 8.50 -2.35
CA GLY A 60 -3.56 8.39 -3.09
C GLY A 60 -3.70 8.53 -4.62
N PRO A 61 -2.57 8.48 -5.35
CA PRO A 61 -2.54 8.72 -6.79
C PRO A 61 -3.35 7.67 -7.59
N ALA A 62 -3.28 6.39 -7.22
CA ALA A 62 -4.06 5.34 -7.87
C ALA A 62 -5.58 5.57 -7.74
N ALA A 63 -6.05 5.98 -6.55
CA ALA A 63 -7.46 6.29 -6.33
C ALA A 63 -7.96 7.48 -7.19
N ARG A 64 -7.06 8.38 -7.60
CA ARG A 64 -7.35 9.52 -8.50
C ARG A 64 -6.98 9.26 -9.96
N ASN A 65 -6.45 8.09 -10.30
CA ASN A 65 -5.83 7.78 -11.59
C ASN A 65 -4.79 8.83 -12.03
N ASP A 66 -3.95 9.25 -11.08
CA ASP A 66 -2.89 10.25 -11.28
C ASP A 66 -1.66 9.61 -11.94
N GLU A 67 -1.73 9.42 -13.25
CA GLU A 67 -0.73 8.69 -14.04
C GLU A 67 0.66 9.33 -14.00
N GLU A 68 0.74 10.66 -13.89
CA GLU A 68 2.01 11.37 -13.84
C GLU A 68 2.79 11.01 -12.57
N VAL A 69 2.12 11.08 -11.41
CA VAL A 69 2.72 10.71 -10.12
C VAL A 69 3.08 9.22 -10.11
N MET A 70 2.20 8.34 -10.59
CA MET A 70 2.48 6.90 -10.63
C MET A 70 3.68 6.56 -11.50
N ARG A 71 3.83 7.20 -12.67
CA ARG A 71 5.00 7.01 -13.54
C ARG A 71 6.30 7.46 -12.88
N ARG A 72 6.26 8.54 -12.09
CA ARG A 72 7.42 8.99 -11.31
C ARG A 72 7.81 7.97 -10.24
N HIS A 73 6.85 7.45 -9.48
CA HIS A 73 7.11 6.41 -8.48
C HIS A 73 7.70 5.15 -9.11
N LEU A 74 7.16 4.69 -10.25
CA LEU A 74 7.71 3.54 -10.97
C LEU A 74 9.18 3.77 -11.37
N LYS A 75 9.53 4.99 -11.81
CA LYS A 75 10.93 5.35 -12.12
C LYS A 75 11.81 5.34 -10.86
N MET A 76 11.30 5.77 -9.71
CA MET A 76 12.03 5.73 -8.44
C MET A 76 12.34 4.29 -7.98
N LEU A 77 11.50 3.33 -8.37
CA LEU A 77 11.65 1.91 -8.03
C LEU A 77 12.40 1.11 -9.11
N SER A 78 13.07 1.75 -10.08
CA SER A 78 13.67 1.05 -11.23
C SER A 78 14.84 0.13 -10.86
N ASP A 79 15.45 0.33 -9.70
CA ASP A 79 16.53 -0.50 -9.15
C ASP A 79 16.01 -1.77 -8.46
N ASP A 80 14.69 -1.87 -8.22
CA ASP A 80 14.04 -3.04 -7.62
C ASP A 80 12.80 -3.46 -8.44
N PRO A 81 13.00 -4.33 -9.45
CA PRO A 81 11.92 -4.82 -10.30
C PRO A 81 10.80 -5.55 -9.53
N ALA A 82 11.11 -6.19 -8.40
CA ALA A 82 10.10 -6.92 -7.63
C ALA A 82 9.15 -5.95 -6.94
N THR A 83 9.69 -4.95 -6.23
CA THR A 83 8.89 -3.89 -5.58
C THR A 83 8.16 -3.03 -6.61
N GLN A 84 8.78 -2.73 -7.75
CA GLN A 84 8.12 -2.02 -8.85
C GLN A 84 6.89 -2.77 -9.37
N ASN A 85 6.97 -4.10 -9.51
CA ASN A 85 5.83 -4.92 -9.93
C ASN A 85 4.72 -4.95 -8.87
N ILE A 86 5.06 -5.04 -7.58
CA ILE A 86 4.09 -4.96 -6.49
C ILE A 86 3.35 -3.62 -6.55
N TYR A 87 4.08 -2.51 -6.67
CA TYR A 87 3.50 -1.16 -6.77
C TYR A 87 2.50 -1.07 -7.93
N LYS A 88 2.87 -1.59 -9.12
CA LYS A 88 2.02 -1.57 -10.30
C LYS A 88 0.74 -2.39 -10.07
N LEU A 89 0.87 -3.64 -9.61
CA LEU A 89 -0.27 -4.53 -9.39
C LEU A 89 -1.27 -3.96 -8.37
N LEU A 90 -0.77 -3.37 -7.29
CA LEU A 90 -1.63 -2.73 -6.28
C LEU A 90 -2.34 -1.49 -6.83
N SER A 91 -1.62 -0.66 -7.58
CA SER A 91 -2.19 0.54 -8.22
C SER A 91 -3.31 0.17 -9.21
N ASP A 92 -3.06 -0.80 -10.08
CA ASP A 92 -4.04 -1.31 -11.05
C ASP A 92 -5.27 -1.91 -10.33
N SER A 93 -5.03 -2.64 -9.23
CA SER A 93 -6.12 -3.20 -8.41
C SER A 93 -7.00 -2.10 -7.79
N ILE A 94 -6.40 -1.07 -7.21
CA ILE A 94 -7.11 0.10 -6.64
C ILE A 94 -7.96 0.80 -7.72
N ILE A 95 -7.38 1.06 -8.90
CA ILE A 95 -8.09 1.72 -10.01
C ILE A 95 -9.29 0.86 -10.46
N SER A 96 -9.11 -0.46 -10.54
CA SER A 96 -10.15 -1.38 -11.01
C SER A 96 -11.36 -1.50 -10.07
N LYS A 97 -11.14 -1.36 -8.75
CA LYS A 97 -12.18 -1.46 -7.73
C LYS A 97 -13.04 -0.20 -7.57
N LYS A 98 -12.66 0.90 -8.24
CA LYS A 98 -13.43 2.16 -8.26
C LYS A 98 -14.50 2.20 -9.36
N LYS A 99 -14.54 1.20 -10.25
CA LYS A 99 -15.55 1.05 -11.30
C LYS A 99 -16.79 0.34 -10.78
#